data_AF-A0A9Y2KXN2-F1
#
_entry.id   AF-A0A9Y2KXN2-F1
#
_cell.length_a   1.000
_cell.length_b   1.000
_cell.length_c   1.000
_cell.angle_alpha   90.00
_cell.angle_beta   90.00
_cell.angle_gamma   90.00
#
_symmetry.space_group_name_H-M   'P 1'
#
loop_
_entity.id
_entity.type
_entity.pdbx_description
1 polymer ?
#
loop_
_entity_poly.entity_id
_entity_poly.type
_entity_poly.pdbx_seq_one_letter_code
_entity_poly.pdbx_strand_id
1 'polypeptide(L)'
;MTDKNIAQSEPVLVAIDISKARHEVLIAVPGKKRRRRLTVLNQLDDFNRLIATLSDYNRPVRVAFEATGNYHRALAYHLAAAGFEMKLVSSVALARTREALHNSWDKNDPKDAQVILHMMEIGNEQFYHDPLMRGTNDIQELSKTHDIVSKSKTELWHRILTHYLPLYFPEADRFHRSSRSDWFFAFLERYPSPHLISAMGKEEFIADAWTVVGRRVSKERLLADIYETAKTSVGLPVDADSDALRMFRLVLAEGRGLIAQRNHCPVVYVYIHEKGDREPLHRIAQRRHRLPVADLYTWDWTNQRPDHPGRSW
;
A
#
# COMPACT_ATOMS: atom_id res chain seq x y z
N MET A 1 25.29 31.01 -42.99
CA MET A 1 24.45 31.83 -42.09
C MET A 1 23.05 31.28 -42.26
N THR A 2 22.32 30.76 -41.29
CA THR A 2 22.26 30.77 -39.81
C THR A 2 21.12 29.75 -39.52
N ASP A 3 21.08 28.84 -38.56
CA ASP A 3 21.51 28.85 -37.17
C ASP A 3 21.84 27.44 -36.67
N LYS A 4 23.09 27.26 -36.23
CA LYS A 4 23.42 26.32 -35.15
C LYS A 4 23.17 27.06 -33.85
N ASN A 5 22.05 26.83 -33.15
CA ASN A 5 21.95 26.98 -31.69
C ASN A 5 20.58 26.57 -31.15
N ILE A 6 20.35 25.26 -31.04
CA ILE A 6 19.70 24.73 -29.84
C ILE A 6 20.83 24.11 -29.04
N ALA A 7 21.66 24.94 -28.41
CA ALA A 7 22.46 24.45 -27.30
C ALA A 7 21.43 23.95 -26.28
N GLN A 8 21.38 22.64 -26.05
CA GLN A 8 20.67 22.07 -24.91
C GLN A 8 21.23 22.76 -23.68
N SER A 9 20.53 23.76 -23.13
CA SER A 9 20.96 24.41 -21.91
C SER A 9 20.91 23.35 -20.82
N GLU A 10 22.08 22.99 -20.30
CA GLU A 10 22.20 22.08 -19.17
C GLU A 10 21.21 22.49 -18.07
N PRO A 11 20.44 21.54 -17.50
CA PRO A 11 19.35 21.86 -16.59
C PRO A 11 19.89 22.34 -15.24
N VAL A 12 19.11 23.18 -14.56
CA VAL A 12 19.28 23.40 -13.12
C VAL A 12 18.89 22.12 -12.40
N LEU A 13 19.82 21.57 -11.62
CA LEU A 13 19.59 20.37 -10.82
C LEU A 13 19.08 20.77 -9.45
N VAL A 14 17.98 20.16 -9.03
CA VAL A 14 17.34 20.43 -7.74
C VAL A 14 17.19 19.11 -7.00
N ALA A 15 17.98 18.93 -5.95
CA ALA A 15 17.89 17.78 -5.06
C ALA A 15 17.04 18.15 -3.85
N ILE A 16 16.04 17.32 -3.53
CA ILE A 16 15.13 17.57 -2.41
C ILE A 16 15.16 16.38 -1.46
N ASP A 17 15.62 16.64 -0.24
CA ASP A 17 15.44 15.74 0.89
C ASP A 17 14.05 16.00 1.52
N ILE A 18 13.20 14.98 1.45
CA ILE A 18 11.79 15.07 1.81
C ILE A 18 11.57 14.62 3.25
N SER A 19 11.07 15.53 4.10
CA SER A 19 10.54 15.18 5.42
C SER A 19 9.07 15.59 5.57
N LYS A 20 8.42 15.15 6.66
CA LYS A 20 6.97 15.34 6.90
C LYS A 20 6.53 16.81 6.89
N ALA A 21 7.30 17.69 7.53
CA ALA A 21 6.92 19.09 7.79
C ALA A 21 7.72 20.12 7.00
N ARG A 22 8.96 19.78 6.63
CA ARG A 22 9.88 20.64 5.90
C ARG A 22 10.72 19.80 4.95
N HIS A 23 11.13 20.39 3.84
CA HIS A 23 11.96 19.77 2.83
C HIS A 23 13.23 20.59 2.67
N GLU A 24 14.37 19.91 2.64
CA GLU A 24 15.67 20.56 2.42
C GLU A 24 16.02 20.47 0.93
N VAL A 25 16.13 21.63 0.30
CA VAL A 25 16.33 21.76 -1.15
C VAL A 25 17.74 22.25 -1.42
N LEU A 26 18.46 21.56 -2.29
CA LEU A 26 19.76 21.94 -2.79
C LEU A 26 19.71 22.14 -4.31
N ILE A 27 20.07 23.34 -4.75
CA ILE A 27 20.00 23.77 -6.14
C ILE A 27 21.41 23.95 -6.68
N ALA A 28 21.75 23.22 -7.75
CA ALA A 28 22.97 23.38 -8.50
C ALA A 28 22.65 23.97 -9.89
N VAL A 29 23.22 25.15 -10.15
CA VAL A 29 23.06 25.85 -11.42
C VAL A 29 24.30 25.58 -12.27
N PRO A 30 24.17 25.08 -13.51
CA PRO A 30 25.32 24.80 -14.34
C PRO A 30 26.21 26.03 -14.54
N GLY A 31 27.53 25.82 -14.42
CA GLY A 31 28.53 26.88 -14.49
C GLY A 31 28.70 27.71 -13.21
N LYS A 32 27.89 27.50 -12.17
CA LYS A 32 28.08 28.15 -10.86
C LYS A 32 28.69 27.19 -9.84
N LYS A 33 29.82 27.59 -9.26
CA LYS A 33 30.49 26.80 -8.20
C LYS A 33 29.67 26.71 -6.90
N ARG A 34 28.91 27.76 -6.58
CA ARG A 34 28.13 27.83 -5.33
C ARG A 34 26.73 27.28 -5.55
N ARG A 35 26.36 26.27 -4.77
CA ARG A 35 24.99 25.73 -4.67
C ARG A 35 24.12 26.65 -3.82
N ARG A 36 22.81 26.68 -4.08
CA ARG A 36 21.83 27.42 -3.29
C ARG A 36 21.00 26.43 -2.46
N ARG A 37 20.89 26.70 -1.16
CA ARG A 37 20.06 25.91 -0.23
C ARG A 37 18.78 26.67 0.10
N LEU A 38 17.67 25.95 0.19
CA LEU A 38 16.38 26.45 0.67
C LEU A 38 15.77 25.41 1.61
N THR A 39 15.05 25.88 2.62
CA THR A 39 14.12 25.04 3.39
C THR A 39 12.72 25.41 2.95
N VAL A 40 11.93 24.40 2.59
CA VAL A 40 10.56 24.58 2.08
C VAL A 40 9.61 23.87 3.03
N LEU A 41 8.70 24.62 3.66
CA LEU A 41 7.69 24.03 4.51
C LEU A 41 6.66 23.27 3.67
N ASN A 42 6.03 22.26 4.25
CA ASN A 42 4.96 21.49 3.60
C ASN A 42 3.64 22.29 3.59
N GLN A 43 3.66 23.43 2.89
CA GLN A 43 2.58 24.42 2.78
C GLN A 43 2.56 25.02 1.36
N LEU A 44 1.36 25.37 0.89
CA LEU A 44 1.18 25.86 -0.49
C LEU A 44 1.99 27.12 -0.81
N ASP A 45 2.06 28.07 0.13
CA ASP A 45 2.82 29.32 -0.07
C ASP A 45 4.31 29.06 -0.31
N ASP A 46 4.89 28.13 0.43
CA ASP A 46 6.30 27.75 0.29
C ASP A 46 6.54 26.92 -0.98
N PHE A 47 5.57 26.11 -1.41
CA PHE A 47 5.63 25.44 -2.71
C PHE A 47 5.63 26.46 -3.85
N ASN A 48 4.75 27.47 -3.79
CA ASN A 48 4.68 28.54 -4.78
C ASN A 48 5.98 29.37 -4.82
N ARG A 49 6.56 29.68 -3.67
CA ARG A 49 7.86 30.37 -3.57
C ARG A 49 9.00 29.57 -4.19
N LEU A 50 9.02 28.25 -3.96
CA LEU A 50 10.00 27.37 -4.61
C LEU A 50 9.79 27.37 -6.12
N ILE A 51 8.55 27.20 -6.60
CA ILE A 51 8.24 27.22 -8.04
C ILE A 51 8.71 28.52 -8.69
N ALA A 52 8.34 29.68 -8.13
CA ALA A 52 8.77 30.97 -8.63
C ALA A 52 10.31 31.08 -8.68
N THR A 53 10.98 30.68 -7.60
CA THR A 53 12.44 30.66 -7.53
C THR A 53 13.09 29.79 -8.62
N LEU A 54 12.49 28.64 -8.93
CA LEU A 54 13.00 27.73 -9.94
C LEU A 54 12.73 28.24 -11.36
N SER A 55 11.57 28.84 -11.59
CA SER A 55 11.20 29.47 -12.87
C SER A 55 12.09 30.67 -13.21
N ASP A 56 12.51 31.45 -12.21
CA ASP A 56 13.36 32.64 -12.39
C ASP A 56 14.75 32.32 -12.99
N TYR A 57 15.19 31.07 -12.93
CA TYR A 57 16.44 30.65 -13.58
C TYR A 57 16.35 30.68 -15.12
N ASN A 58 15.15 30.73 -15.70
CA ASN A 58 14.92 30.75 -17.14
C ASN A 58 15.69 29.63 -17.89
N ARG A 59 15.70 28.44 -17.29
CA ARG A 59 16.39 27.23 -17.77
C ARG A 59 15.53 26.00 -17.51
N PRO A 60 15.75 24.88 -18.24
CA PRO A 60 15.18 23.60 -17.86
C PRO A 60 15.54 23.27 -16.40
N VAL A 61 14.57 22.76 -15.64
CA VAL A 61 14.76 22.38 -14.24
C VAL A 61 14.47 20.89 -14.12
N ARG A 62 15.44 20.15 -13.57
CA ARG A 62 15.31 18.74 -13.24
C ARG A 62 15.35 18.59 -11.73
N VAL A 63 14.28 18.09 -11.15
CA VAL A 63 14.11 17.89 -9.71
C VAL A 63 14.22 16.42 -9.39
N ALA A 64 15.03 16.04 -8.42
CA ALA A 64 15.10 14.68 -7.90
C ALA A 64 14.87 14.64 -6.40
N PHE A 65 14.25 13.56 -5.93
CA PHE A 65 14.01 13.29 -4.53
C PHE A 65 14.02 11.78 -4.24
N GLU A 66 14.23 11.40 -2.99
CA GLU A 66 13.95 10.06 -2.49
C GLU A 66 12.49 10.00 -2.01
N ALA A 67 11.75 8.95 -2.37
CA ALA A 67 10.39 8.78 -1.86
C ALA A 67 10.39 8.30 -0.40
N THR A 68 10.06 9.18 0.54
CA THR A 68 9.79 8.82 1.94
C THR A 68 8.28 8.72 2.20
N GLY A 69 7.75 7.50 2.21
CA GLY A 69 6.30 7.28 2.32
C GLY A 69 5.52 8.08 1.27
N ASN A 70 4.44 8.74 1.67
CA ASN A 70 3.65 9.61 0.78
C ASN A 70 3.99 11.10 0.92
N TYR A 71 4.96 11.50 1.75
CA TYR A 71 5.22 12.92 2.05
C TYR A 71 5.69 13.73 0.84
N HIS A 72 6.32 13.07 -0.13
CA HIS A 72 6.77 13.70 -1.37
C HIS A 72 5.61 14.10 -2.30
N ARG A 73 4.44 13.44 -2.20
CA ARG A 73 3.36 13.52 -3.20
C ARG A 73 2.86 14.94 -3.43
N ALA A 74 2.63 15.70 -2.36
CA ALA A 74 2.09 17.05 -2.47
C ALA A 74 3.08 17.98 -3.20
N LEU A 75 4.32 18.06 -2.72
CA LEU A 75 5.35 18.89 -3.35
C LEU A 75 5.64 18.44 -4.79
N ALA A 76 5.77 17.12 -5.02
CA ALA A 76 6.05 16.58 -6.34
C ALA A 76 4.93 16.88 -7.35
N TYR A 77 3.66 16.81 -6.94
CA TYR A 77 2.52 17.19 -7.78
C TYR A 77 2.60 18.66 -8.19
N HIS A 78 2.84 19.58 -7.24
CA HIS A 78 2.92 21.02 -7.53
C HIS A 78 4.11 21.36 -8.45
N LEU A 79 5.28 20.74 -8.22
CA LEU A 79 6.45 20.93 -9.07
C LEU A 79 6.24 20.36 -10.48
N ALA A 80 5.62 19.19 -10.61
CA ALA A 80 5.26 18.61 -11.89
C ALA A 80 4.20 19.45 -12.62
N ALA A 81 3.20 19.99 -11.91
CA ALA A 81 2.19 20.90 -12.43
C ALA A 81 2.77 22.21 -12.96
N ALA A 82 3.86 22.68 -12.36
CA ALA A 82 4.64 23.82 -12.85
C ALA A 82 5.51 23.49 -14.08
N GLY A 83 5.51 22.23 -14.55
CA GLY A 83 6.21 21.80 -15.77
C GLY A 83 7.66 21.37 -15.55
N PHE A 84 8.10 21.17 -14.30
CA PHE A 84 9.46 20.71 -14.03
C PHE A 84 9.63 19.20 -14.28
N GLU A 85 10.82 18.79 -14.72
CA GLU A 85 11.14 17.38 -14.92
C GLU A 85 11.37 16.72 -13.56
N MET A 86 10.53 15.74 -13.22
CA MET A 86 10.60 15.06 -11.93
C MET A 86 11.34 13.71 -12.05
N LYS A 87 12.24 13.48 -11.10
CA LYS A 87 13.05 12.28 -10.97
C LYS A 87 12.90 11.68 -9.58
N LEU A 88 13.04 10.36 -9.53
CA LEU A 88 13.07 9.58 -8.30
C LEU A 88 14.43 8.92 -8.14
N VAL A 89 14.97 9.01 -6.93
CA VAL A 89 16.17 8.31 -6.51
C VAL A 89 15.79 7.11 -5.64
N SER A 90 16.41 5.96 -5.91
CA SER A 90 16.22 4.74 -5.12
C SER A 90 16.81 4.88 -3.73
N SER A 91 16.03 4.65 -2.68
CA SER A 91 16.47 4.62 -1.28
C SER A 91 17.66 3.71 -1.04
N VAL A 92 17.68 2.55 -1.70
CA VAL A 92 18.77 1.57 -1.55
C VAL A 92 20.06 2.07 -2.18
N ALA A 93 19.96 2.67 -3.37
CA ALA A 93 21.11 3.24 -4.05
C ALA A 93 21.63 4.48 -3.30
N LEU A 94 20.72 5.33 -2.82
CA LEU A 94 21.04 6.50 -2.00
C LEU A 94 21.82 6.09 -0.74
N ALA A 95 21.33 5.09 0.01
CA ALA A 95 21.98 4.61 1.23
C ALA A 95 23.41 4.13 0.97
N ARG A 96 23.62 3.33 -0.09
CA ARG A 96 24.95 2.84 -0.48
C ARG A 96 25.89 3.95 -0.93
N THR A 97 25.39 4.90 -1.72
CA THR A 97 26.17 6.05 -2.19
C THR A 97 26.56 6.96 -1.01
N ARG A 98 25.66 7.15 -0.05
CA ARG A 98 25.93 7.90 1.18
C ARG A 98 27.07 7.29 2.01
N GLU A 99 27.06 5.97 2.16
CA GLU A 99 28.14 5.23 2.84
C GLU A 99 29.49 5.38 2.11
N ALA A 100 29.48 5.24 0.78
CA ALA A 100 30.69 5.33 -0.04
C ALA A 100 31.34 6.73 -0.01
N LEU A 101 30.53 7.78 0.08
CA LEU A 101 30.99 9.17 -0.03
C LEU A 101 31.33 9.83 1.33
N HIS A 102 31.26 9.10 2.45
CA HIS A 102 31.32 9.59 3.84
C HIS A 102 32.38 10.69 4.15
N ASN A 103 33.48 10.79 3.40
CA ASN A 103 34.59 11.72 3.65
C ASN A 103 34.70 12.93 2.69
N SER A 104 33.80 13.09 1.70
CA SER A 104 33.96 14.09 0.61
C SER A 104 32.83 15.14 0.57
N TRP A 105 32.40 15.66 1.72
CA TRP A 105 31.18 16.48 1.83
C TRP A 105 31.42 17.95 2.17
N ASP A 106 30.60 18.83 1.59
CA ASP A 106 30.46 20.20 2.08
C ASP A 106 29.61 20.18 3.36
N LYS A 107 30.18 20.63 4.48
CA LYS A 107 29.51 20.61 5.79
C LYS A 107 28.29 21.54 5.85
N ASN A 108 28.12 22.44 4.88
CA ASN A 108 27.07 23.44 4.88
C ASN A 108 25.80 23.01 4.13
N ASP A 109 25.87 21.98 3.30
CA ASP A 109 24.72 21.50 2.51
C ASP A 109 24.02 20.32 3.23
N PRO A 110 22.69 20.13 3.09
CA PRO A 110 21.99 18.99 3.68
C PRO A 110 22.55 17.68 3.11
N LYS A 111 22.94 16.76 4.00
CA LYS A 111 23.69 15.54 3.60
C LYS A 111 22.94 14.71 2.57
N ASP A 112 21.65 14.42 2.80
CA ASP A 112 20.89 13.57 1.89
C ASP A 112 20.60 14.28 0.56
N ALA A 113 20.41 15.61 0.55
CA ALA A 113 20.29 16.39 -0.68
C ALA A 113 21.61 16.41 -1.51
N GLN A 114 22.78 16.39 -0.86
CA GLN A 114 24.06 16.26 -1.58
C GLN A 114 24.20 14.89 -2.25
N VAL A 115 23.77 13.81 -1.57
CA VAL A 115 23.80 12.45 -2.13
C VAL A 115 22.85 12.37 -3.33
N ILE A 116 21.63 12.88 -3.21
CA ILE A 116 20.66 12.95 -4.32
C ILE A 116 21.28 13.71 -5.49
N LEU A 117 21.85 14.90 -5.25
CA LEU A 117 22.46 15.70 -6.31
C LEU A 117 23.58 14.94 -7.03
N HIS A 118 24.46 14.27 -6.30
CA HIS A 118 25.49 13.42 -6.89
C HIS A 118 24.89 12.30 -7.76
N MET A 119 23.81 11.67 -7.30
CA MET A 119 23.12 10.64 -8.08
C MET A 119 22.51 11.19 -9.38
N MET A 120 21.99 12.43 -9.35
CA MET A 120 21.53 13.12 -10.56
C MET A 120 22.67 13.36 -11.56
N GLU A 121 23.85 13.76 -11.07
CA GLU A 121 25.04 14.05 -11.90
C GLU A 121 25.53 12.79 -12.63
N ILE A 122 25.50 11.63 -11.97
CA ILE A 122 25.87 10.34 -12.59
C ILE A 122 24.71 9.66 -13.33
N GLY A 123 23.52 10.28 -13.36
CA GLY A 123 22.33 9.75 -14.03
C GLY A 123 21.69 8.53 -13.36
N ASN A 124 21.99 8.27 -12.08
CA ASN A 124 21.42 7.15 -11.32
C ASN A 124 20.06 7.52 -10.70
N GLU A 125 19.11 7.84 -11.57
CA GLU A 125 17.77 8.32 -11.24
C GLU A 125 16.74 7.78 -12.23
N GLN A 126 15.47 7.76 -11.84
CA GLN A 126 14.36 7.31 -12.68
C GLN A 126 13.38 8.43 -12.92
N PHE A 127 12.61 8.38 -14.01
CA PHE A 127 11.51 9.32 -14.18
C PHE A 127 10.45 9.12 -13.10
N TYR A 128 10.05 10.21 -12.45
CA TYR A 128 8.91 10.21 -11.56
C TYR A 128 7.66 10.61 -12.32
N HIS A 129 6.59 9.84 -12.15
CA HIS A 129 5.29 10.13 -12.73
C HIS A 129 4.28 10.27 -11.61
N ASP A 130 3.80 11.49 -11.38
CA ASP A 130 2.80 11.73 -10.34
C ASP A 130 1.50 10.96 -10.67
N PRO A 131 1.00 10.12 -9.75
CA PRO A 131 -0.18 9.31 -10.00
C PRO A 131 -1.46 10.10 -10.26
N LEU A 132 -1.63 11.30 -9.69
CA LEU A 132 -2.80 12.12 -9.92
C LEU A 132 -2.77 12.71 -11.33
N MET A 133 -1.61 13.21 -11.76
CA MET A 133 -1.43 13.71 -13.13
C MET A 133 -1.54 12.61 -14.19
N ARG A 134 -1.13 11.37 -13.87
CA ARG A 134 -1.24 10.22 -14.77
C ARG A 134 -2.61 9.53 -14.72
N GLY A 135 -3.51 9.96 -13.85
CA GLY A 135 -4.83 9.33 -13.68
C GLY A 135 -4.78 7.91 -13.09
N THR A 136 -3.69 7.55 -12.41
CA THR A 136 -3.50 6.24 -11.76
C THR A 136 -3.67 6.29 -10.24
N ASN A 137 -3.94 7.47 -9.67
CA ASN A 137 -4.12 7.64 -8.23
C ASN A 137 -5.23 6.73 -7.67
N ASP A 138 -6.42 6.76 -8.28
CA ASP A 138 -7.59 6.05 -7.75
C ASP A 138 -7.38 4.53 -7.74
N ILE A 139 -6.80 3.97 -8.81
CA ILE A 139 -6.50 2.54 -8.88
C ILE A 139 -5.41 2.13 -7.90
N GLN A 140 -4.41 2.99 -7.65
CA GLN A 140 -3.41 2.73 -6.62
C GLN A 140 -4.03 2.70 -5.22
N GLU A 141 -4.91 3.65 -4.90
CA GLU A 141 -5.57 3.70 -3.59
C GLU A 141 -6.54 2.53 -3.37
N LEU A 142 -7.30 2.15 -4.41
CA LEU A 142 -8.11 0.93 -4.38
C LEU A 142 -7.26 -0.32 -4.15
N SER A 143 -6.14 -0.45 -4.87
CA SER A 143 -5.23 -1.60 -4.72
C SER A 143 -4.61 -1.67 -3.33
N LYS A 144 -4.14 -0.54 -2.76
CA LYS A 144 -3.56 -0.49 -1.42
C LYS A 144 -4.61 -0.83 -0.36
N THR A 145 -5.80 -0.25 -0.48
CA THR A 145 -6.90 -0.50 0.46
C THR A 145 -7.30 -1.97 0.45
N HIS A 146 -7.42 -2.58 -0.74
CA HIS A 146 -7.70 -4.00 -0.86
C HIS A 146 -6.62 -4.88 -0.18
N ASP A 147 -5.33 -4.56 -0.36
CA ASP A 147 -4.23 -5.29 0.28
C ASP A 147 -4.28 -5.16 1.81
N ILE A 148 -4.52 -3.95 2.34
CA ILE A 148 -4.68 -3.68 3.77
C ILE A 148 -5.81 -4.54 4.35
N VAL A 149 -7.02 -4.45 3.77
CA VAL A 149 -8.19 -5.22 4.23
C VAL A 149 -7.92 -6.74 4.14
N SER A 150 -7.22 -7.19 3.10
CA SER A 150 -6.89 -8.61 2.93
C SER A 150 -5.91 -9.13 4.00
N LYS A 151 -4.89 -8.32 4.34
CA LYS A 151 -3.92 -8.63 5.40
C LYS A 151 -4.58 -8.64 6.77
N SER A 152 -5.33 -7.59 7.12
CA SER A 152 -6.06 -7.51 8.39
C SER A 152 -7.00 -8.69 8.57
N LYS A 153 -7.70 -9.11 7.51
CA LYS A 153 -8.56 -10.30 7.56
C LYS A 153 -7.78 -11.58 7.83
N THR A 154 -6.62 -11.75 7.20
CA THR A 154 -5.78 -12.93 7.38
C THR A 154 -5.23 -13.00 8.80
N GLU A 155 -4.74 -11.88 9.32
CA GLU A 155 -4.24 -11.76 10.70
C GLU A 155 -5.34 -12.02 11.73
N LEU A 156 -6.53 -11.45 11.54
CA LEU A 156 -7.67 -11.66 12.41
C LEU A 156 -8.12 -13.12 12.39
N TRP A 157 -8.20 -13.73 11.20
CA TRP A 157 -8.55 -15.14 11.07
C TRP A 157 -7.55 -16.04 11.77
N HIS A 158 -6.25 -15.78 11.59
CA HIS A 158 -5.20 -16.51 12.30
C HIS A 158 -5.36 -16.39 13.81
N ARG A 159 -5.64 -15.19 14.33
CA ARG A 159 -5.89 -14.97 15.77
C ARG A 159 -7.08 -15.77 16.28
N ILE A 160 -8.18 -15.85 15.53
CA ILE A 160 -9.34 -16.68 15.89
C ILE A 160 -8.91 -18.15 15.98
N LEU A 161 -8.22 -18.67 14.96
CA LEU A 161 -7.80 -20.07 14.89
C LEU A 161 -6.78 -20.46 15.96
N THR A 162 -5.82 -19.60 16.26
CA THR A 162 -4.68 -19.98 17.12
C THR A 162 -4.83 -19.54 18.57
N HIS A 163 -5.75 -18.62 18.87
CA HIS A 163 -5.96 -18.13 20.23
C HIS A 163 -7.37 -18.42 20.73
N TYR A 164 -8.41 -17.96 20.04
CA TYR A 164 -9.77 -18.02 20.58
C TYR A 164 -10.42 -19.40 20.47
N LEU A 165 -10.37 -20.04 19.29
CA LEU A 165 -10.98 -21.36 19.12
C LEU A 165 -10.33 -22.42 20.03
N PRO A 166 -8.99 -22.52 20.17
CA PRO A 166 -8.39 -23.50 21.07
C PRO A 166 -8.78 -23.34 22.54
N LEU A 167 -9.19 -22.13 22.94
CA LEU A 167 -9.66 -21.87 24.30
C LEU A 167 -11.15 -22.11 24.46
N TYR A 168 -11.97 -21.59 23.55
CA TYR A 168 -13.41 -21.48 23.77
C TYR A 168 -14.25 -22.42 22.93
N PHE A 169 -13.79 -22.85 21.75
CA PHE A 169 -14.51 -23.85 20.95
C PHE A 169 -13.59 -24.58 19.95
N PRO A 170 -12.70 -25.48 20.41
CA PRO A 170 -11.62 -26.04 19.60
C PRO A 170 -12.11 -26.80 18.36
N GLU A 171 -13.24 -27.50 18.49
CA GLU A 171 -13.81 -28.33 17.45
C GLU A 171 -14.52 -27.51 16.35
N ALA A 172 -14.76 -26.21 16.58
CA ALA A 172 -15.53 -25.38 15.66
C ALA A 172 -14.86 -25.18 14.30
N ASP A 173 -13.52 -25.27 14.23
CA ASP A 173 -12.75 -25.12 12.99
C ASP A 173 -13.22 -26.09 11.89
N ARG A 174 -13.67 -27.30 12.26
CA ARG A 174 -14.16 -28.30 11.30
C ARG A 174 -15.42 -27.87 10.54
N PHE A 175 -16.21 -26.96 11.10
CA PHE A 175 -17.44 -26.45 10.47
C PHE A 175 -17.17 -25.29 9.51
N HIS A 176 -16.00 -24.69 9.65
CA HIS A 176 -15.54 -23.63 8.79
C HIS A 176 -15.01 -24.21 7.46
N ARG A 177 -15.75 -23.95 6.38
CA ARG A 177 -15.36 -24.37 5.02
C ARG A 177 -14.73 -23.25 4.18
N SER A 178 -14.92 -21.99 4.56
CA SER A 178 -14.39 -20.85 3.82
C SER A 178 -14.30 -19.60 4.67
N SER A 179 -13.14 -18.96 4.66
CA SER A 179 -12.88 -17.69 5.38
C SER A 179 -13.69 -16.53 4.82
N ARG A 180 -14.43 -16.75 3.73
CA ARG A 180 -15.34 -15.78 3.10
C ARG A 180 -16.73 -15.76 3.72
N SER A 181 -17.02 -16.67 4.64
CA SER A 181 -18.39 -16.95 5.03
C SER A 181 -18.76 -16.22 6.33
N ASP A 182 -19.52 -15.12 6.21
CA ASP A 182 -19.98 -14.29 7.34
C ASP A 182 -20.73 -15.09 8.40
N TRP A 183 -21.51 -16.09 7.98
CA TRP A 183 -22.30 -16.92 8.90
C TRP A 183 -21.45 -17.57 10.01
N PHE A 184 -20.18 -17.94 9.76
CA PHE A 184 -19.37 -18.61 10.78
C PHE A 184 -18.96 -17.64 11.88
N PHE A 185 -18.62 -16.41 11.50
CA PHE A 185 -18.37 -15.34 12.45
C PHE A 185 -19.64 -14.94 13.19
N ALA A 186 -20.76 -14.79 12.48
CA ALA A 186 -22.06 -14.51 13.10
C ALA A 186 -22.49 -15.62 14.07
N PHE A 187 -22.20 -16.88 13.73
CA PHE A 187 -22.46 -18.05 14.56
C PHE A 187 -21.63 -18.01 15.84
N LEU A 188 -20.32 -17.80 15.74
CA LEU A 188 -19.45 -17.69 16.92
C LEU A 188 -19.74 -16.43 17.74
N GLU A 189 -20.22 -15.36 17.12
CA GLU A 189 -20.59 -14.13 17.85
C GLU A 189 -21.81 -14.39 18.75
N ARG A 190 -22.79 -15.15 18.24
CA ARG A 190 -23.97 -15.60 18.99
C ARG A 190 -23.60 -16.67 20.02
N TYR A 191 -22.79 -17.66 19.63
CA TYR A 191 -22.39 -18.81 20.45
C TYR A 191 -20.85 -18.93 20.52
N PRO A 192 -20.18 -18.06 21.29
CA PRO A 192 -18.71 -18.05 21.38
C PRO A 192 -18.13 -19.21 22.18
N SER A 193 -18.96 -19.97 22.89
CA SER A 193 -18.57 -21.16 23.65
C SER A 193 -19.62 -22.27 23.49
N PRO A 194 -19.20 -23.54 23.42
CA PRO A 194 -20.08 -24.70 23.30
C PRO A 194 -21.00 -24.86 24.51
N HIS A 195 -20.61 -24.34 25.68
CA HIS A 195 -21.41 -24.40 26.91
C HIS A 195 -22.71 -23.60 26.78
N LEU A 196 -22.70 -22.53 25.99
CA LEU A 196 -23.91 -21.76 25.70
C LEU A 196 -24.88 -22.55 24.82
N ILE A 197 -24.35 -23.43 23.96
CA ILE A 197 -25.14 -24.30 23.10
C ILE A 197 -25.71 -25.47 23.91
N SER A 198 -24.87 -26.13 24.73
CA SER A 198 -25.27 -27.30 25.51
C SER A 198 -26.17 -26.97 26.70
N ALA A 199 -26.21 -25.71 27.14
CA ALA A 199 -27.20 -25.22 28.10
C ALA A 199 -28.63 -25.15 27.53
N MET A 200 -28.78 -25.17 26.20
CA MET A 200 -30.08 -25.13 25.51
C MET A 200 -30.55 -26.53 25.12
N GLY A 201 -31.87 -26.69 24.93
CA GLY A 201 -32.43 -27.85 24.26
C GLY A 201 -31.99 -27.90 22.78
N LYS A 202 -31.87 -29.10 22.20
CA LYS A 202 -31.43 -29.26 20.79
C LYS A 202 -32.35 -28.53 19.82
N GLU A 203 -33.65 -28.69 20.00
CA GLU A 203 -34.68 -28.06 19.18
C GLU A 203 -34.67 -26.53 19.34
N GLU A 204 -34.47 -26.06 20.57
CA GLU A 204 -34.36 -24.63 20.90
C GLU A 204 -33.12 -24.00 20.22
N PHE A 205 -31.97 -24.64 20.33
CA PHE A 205 -30.74 -24.21 19.65
C PHE A 205 -30.92 -24.18 18.13
N ILE A 206 -31.49 -25.23 17.53
CA ILE A 206 -31.71 -25.28 16.08
C ILE A 206 -32.62 -24.12 15.65
N ALA A 207 -33.67 -23.82 16.41
CA ALA A 207 -34.58 -22.71 16.12
C ALA A 207 -33.87 -21.34 16.24
N ASP A 208 -33.10 -21.08 17.31
CA ASP A 208 -32.39 -19.81 17.51
C ASP A 208 -31.29 -19.60 16.46
N ALA A 209 -30.50 -20.64 16.17
CA ALA A 209 -29.37 -20.58 15.23
C ALA A 209 -29.81 -20.57 13.75
N TRP A 210 -31.08 -20.85 13.46
CA TRP A 210 -31.60 -21.01 12.09
C TRP A 210 -31.37 -19.79 11.20
N THR A 211 -31.52 -18.61 11.80
CA THR A 211 -31.40 -17.31 11.12
C THR A 211 -29.94 -16.93 10.86
N VAL A 212 -29.02 -17.40 11.70
CA VAL A 212 -27.59 -17.07 11.66
C VAL A 212 -26.84 -17.80 10.54
N VAL A 213 -27.19 -19.06 10.27
CA VAL A 213 -26.48 -19.93 9.32
C VAL A 213 -26.74 -19.57 7.82
N GLY A 214 -27.60 -18.58 7.55
CA GLY A 214 -27.89 -18.09 6.19
C GLY A 214 -28.53 -19.16 5.28
N ARG A 215 -28.52 -18.99 3.95
CA ARG A 215 -29.11 -19.95 2.99
C ARG A 215 -28.14 -21.11 2.70
N ARG A 216 -28.07 -22.11 3.58
CA ARG A 216 -27.31 -23.36 3.35
C ARG A 216 -28.23 -24.55 3.06
N VAL A 217 -27.74 -25.45 2.20
CA VAL A 217 -28.33 -26.80 2.02
C VAL A 217 -28.00 -27.62 3.28
N SER A 218 -28.98 -28.35 3.81
CA SER A 218 -28.85 -29.21 5.00
C SER A 218 -28.51 -28.47 6.31
N LYS A 219 -29.13 -27.29 6.55
CA LYS A 219 -28.92 -26.51 7.79
C LYS A 219 -29.17 -27.32 9.05
N GLU A 220 -30.26 -28.08 9.07
CA GLU A 220 -30.66 -28.88 10.23
C GLU A 220 -29.59 -29.92 10.58
N ARG A 221 -29.04 -30.62 9.57
CA ARG A 221 -27.94 -31.57 9.77
C ARG A 221 -26.68 -30.90 10.32
N LEU A 222 -26.33 -29.72 9.80
CA LEU A 222 -25.17 -28.94 10.28
C LEU A 222 -25.37 -28.49 11.73
N LEU A 223 -26.53 -27.93 12.06
CA LEU A 223 -26.84 -27.47 13.42
C LEU A 223 -26.91 -28.65 14.40
N ALA A 224 -27.51 -29.78 14.00
CA ALA A 224 -27.52 -30.99 14.81
C ALA A 224 -26.09 -31.50 15.09
N ASP A 225 -25.21 -31.51 14.09
CA ASP A 225 -23.79 -31.90 14.24
C ASP A 225 -23.03 -30.94 15.18
N ILE A 226 -23.25 -29.63 15.03
CA ILE A 226 -22.69 -28.62 15.94
C ILE A 226 -23.17 -28.85 17.38
N TYR A 227 -24.47 -29.13 17.57
CA TYR A 227 -25.03 -29.37 18.91
C TYR A 227 -24.41 -30.60 19.57
N GLU A 228 -24.33 -31.74 18.87
CA GLU A 228 -23.69 -32.94 19.43
C GLU A 228 -22.21 -32.70 19.75
N THR A 229 -21.52 -31.90 18.93
CA THR A 229 -20.11 -31.53 19.17
C THR A 229 -19.96 -30.65 20.39
N ALA A 230 -20.86 -29.68 20.58
CA ALA A 230 -20.83 -28.79 21.72
C ALA A 230 -21.01 -29.54 23.05
N LYS A 231 -21.83 -30.60 23.06
CA LYS A 231 -22.04 -31.43 24.27
C LYS A 231 -20.79 -32.14 24.77
N THR A 232 -19.88 -32.48 23.87
CA THR A 232 -18.64 -33.21 24.20
C THR A 232 -17.40 -32.34 24.03
N SER A 233 -17.56 -31.02 23.88
CA SER A 233 -16.44 -30.13 23.59
C SER A 233 -15.52 -29.97 24.80
N VAL A 234 -14.23 -29.82 24.53
CA VAL A 234 -13.20 -29.56 25.55
C VAL A 234 -12.92 -28.07 25.75
N GLY A 235 -13.74 -27.19 25.20
CA GLY A 235 -13.64 -25.74 25.43
C GLY A 235 -13.64 -25.39 26.91
N LEU A 236 -13.04 -24.27 27.29
CA LEU A 236 -13.02 -23.82 28.68
C LEU A 236 -14.43 -23.42 29.14
N PRO A 237 -14.88 -23.85 30.33
CA PRO A 237 -16.20 -23.53 30.88
C PRO A 237 -16.20 -22.12 31.47
N VAL A 238 -16.03 -21.11 30.62
CA VAL A 238 -16.11 -19.69 31.01
C VAL A 238 -17.56 -19.23 31.07
N ASP A 239 -17.85 -18.33 32.02
CA ASP A 239 -19.17 -17.73 32.19
C ASP A 239 -19.60 -16.96 30.93
N ALA A 240 -20.89 -17.00 30.61
CA ALA A 240 -21.48 -16.38 29.42
C ALA A 240 -21.25 -14.86 29.37
N ASP A 241 -21.17 -14.21 30.54
CA ASP A 241 -20.99 -12.77 30.72
C ASP A 241 -19.54 -12.40 31.07
N SER A 242 -18.60 -13.35 30.98
CA SER A 242 -17.19 -13.08 31.22
C SER A 242 -16.59 -12.08 30.22
N ASP A 243 -15.64 -11.27 30.70
CA ASP A 243 -14.88 -10.36 29.85
C ASP A 243 -14.12 -11.09 28.74
N ALA A 244 -13.71 -12.34 28.99
CA ALA A 244 -13.09 -13.21 28.00
C ALA A 244 -13.97 -13.43 26.76
N LEU A 245 -15.23 -13.84 26.95
CA LEU A 245 -16.17 -14.03 25.85
C LEU A 245 -16.59 -12.69 25.22
N ARG A 246 -16.67 -11.61 26.02
CA ARG A 246 -16.90 -10.26 25.50
C ARG A 246 -15.81 -9.81 24.55
N MET A 247 -14.53 -10.05 24.88
CA MET A 247 -13.40 -9.74 23.99
C MET A 247 -13.40 -10.62 22.74
N PHE A 248 -13.75 -11.91 22.88
CA PHE A 248 -13.87 -12.78 21.70
C PHE A 248 -14.96 -12.27 20.73
N ARG A 249 -16.13 -11.88 21.25
CA ARG A 249 -17.20 -11.27 20.44
C ARG A 249 -16.75 -10.00 19.73
N LEU A 250 -15.95 -9.15 20.39
CA LEU A 250 -15.40 -7.94 19.77
C LEU A 250 -14.52 -8.26 18.55
N VAL A 251 -13.63 -9.26 18.67
CA VAL A 251 -12.78 -9.71 17.55
C VAL A 251 -13.62 -10.33 16.42
N LEU A 252 -14.67 -11.07 16.75
CA LEU A 252 -15.58 -11.62 15.75
C LEU A 252 -16.32 -10.50 14.99
N ALA A 253 -16.81 -9.48 15.71
CA ALA A 253 -17.47 -8.32 15.11
C ALA A 253 -16.54 -7.53 14.18
N GLU A 254 -15.27 -7.34 14.56
CA GLU A 254 -14.24 -6.77 13.68
C GLU A 254 -14.09 -7.61 12.40
N GLY A 255 -14.04 -8.94 12.52
CA GLY A 255 -13.97 -9.85 11.39
C GLY A 255 -15.15 -9.72 10.42
N ARG A 256 -16.37 -9.57 10.95
CA ARG A 256 -17.57 -9.32 10.14
C ARG A 256 -17.52 -7.95 9.45
N GLY A 257 -17.03 -6.93 10.14
CA GLY A 257 -16.76 -5.61 9.57
C GLY A 257 -15.82 -5.67 8.36
N LEU A 258 -14.71 -6.41 8.47
CA LEU A 258 -13.76 -6.61 7.35
C LEU A 258 -14.39 -7.37 6.17
N ILE A 259 -15.26 -8.37 6.44
CA ILE A 259 -15.99 -9.07 5.38
C ILE A 259 -16.93 -8.11 4.65
N ALA A 260 -17.67 -7.26 5.39
CA ALA A 260 -18.56 -6.26 4.81
C ALA A 260 -17.78 -5.22 3.98
N GLN A 261 -16.69 -4.67 4.51
CA GLN A 261 -15.83 -3.70 3.81
C GLN A 261 -15.29 -4.27 2.49
N ARG A 262 -14.85 -5.54 2.49
CA ARG A 262 -14.39 -6.20 1.26
C ARG A 262 -15.47 -6.26 0.19
N ASN A 263 -16.74 -6.46 0.55
CA ASN A 263 -17.84 -6.48 -0.40
C ASN A 263 -18.11 -5.09 -1.03
N HIS A 264 -17.67 -4.02 -0.36
CA HIS A 264 -17.77 -2.65 -0.87
C HIS A 264 -16.53 -2.21 -1.67
N CYS A 265 -15.39 -2.89 -1.52
CA CYS A 265 -14.21 -2.62 -2.33
C CYS A 265 -14.41 -3.28 -3.70
N PRO A 266 -14.67 -2.53 -4.80
CA PRO A 266 -14.73 -3.12 -6.11
C PRO A 266 -13.42 -3.85 -6.38
N VAL A 267 -13.52 -5.08 -6.84
CA VAL A 267 -12.35 -5.85 -7.26
C VAL A 267 -11.66 -5.00 -8.33
N VAL A 268 -10.37 -4.70 -8.16
CA VAL A 268 -9.56 -3.83 -9.04
C VAL A 268 -9.73 -4.19 -10.53
N TYR A 269 -10.03 -5.46 -10.83
CA TYR A 269 -10.38 -5.95 -12.15
C TYR A 269 -11.55 -5.19 -12.84
N VAL A 270 -12.57 -4.72 -12.11
CA VAL A 270 -13.72 -4.00 -12.67
C VAL A 270 -13.32 -2.60 -13.16
N TYR A 271 -12.47 -1.91 -12.40
CA TYR A 271 -12.00 -0.56 -12.76
C TYR A 271 -11.11 -0.55 -14.02
N ILE A 272 -10.37 -1.63 -14.28
CA ILE A 272 -9.54 -1.77 -15.49
C ILE A 272 -10.42 -1.95 -16.74
N HIS A 273 -11.63 -2.51 -16.59
CA HIS A 273 -12.54 -2.75 -17.71
C HIS A 273 -13.41 -1.54 -18.08
N GLU A 274 -13.78 -0.68 -17.12
CA GLU A 274 -14.68 0.46 -17.37
C GLU A 274 -13.98 1.67 -18.02
N LYS A 275 -12.69 1.89 -17.76
CA LYS A 275 -11.88 2.88 -18.48
C LYS A 275 -11.17 2.20 -19.64
N GLY A 276 -11.91 1.98 -20.72
CA GLY A 276 -11.52 1.21 -21.91
C GLY A 276 -10.35 1.76 -22.71
N ASP A 277 -9.16 1.88 -22.10
CA ASP A 277 -7.94 2.11 -22.85
C ASP A 277 -6.71 1.55 -22.11
N ARG A 278 -5.95 0.70 -22.82
CA ARG A 278 -4.56 0.22 -22.60
C ARG A 278 -4.40 -1.31 -22.49
N GLU A 279 -4.15 -1.90 -23.66
CA GLU A 279 -3.72 -3.29 -23.91
C GLU A 279 -2.53 -3.86 -23.08
N PRO A 280 -1.60 -3.08 -22.46
CA PRO A 280 -0.52 -3.70 -21.67
C PRO A 280 -0.99 -4.28 -20.32
N LEU A 281 -2.08 -3.76 -19.74
CA LEU A 281 -2.50 -4.06 -18.36
C LEU A 281 -3.12 -5.46 -18.22
N HIS A 282 -3.82 -5.93 -19.26
CA HIS A 282 -4.45 -7.25 -19.28
C HIS A 282 -3.43 -8.40 -19.16
N ARG A 283 -2.24 -8.28 -19.78
CA ARG A 283 -1.21 -9.33 -19.72
C ARG A 283 -0.51 -9.42 -18.36
N ILE A 284 -0.44 -8.31 -17.61
CA ILE A 284 0.24 -8.27 -16.30
C ILE A 284 -0.69 -8.83 -15.20
N ALA A 285 -1.98 -8.48 -15.24
CA ALA A 285 -2.98 -8.98 -14.29
C ALA A 285 -3.26 -10.50 -14.43
N GLN A 286 -3.03 -11.09 -15.60
CA GLN A 286 -3.21 -12.53 -15.84
C GLN A 286 -2.01 -13.39 -15.44
N ARG A 287 -0.80 -12.83 -15.36
CA ARG A 287 0.44 -13.63 -15.17
C ARG A 287 0.89 -13.81 -13.73
N ARG A 288 0.41 -13.05 -12.75
CA ARG A 288 0.88 -13.18 -11.35
C ARG A 288 -0.22 -12.90 -10.33
N HIS A 289 -0.78 -13.95 -9.74
CA HIS A 289 -1.67 -13.93 -8.57
C HIS A 289 -1.04 -13.41 -7.27
N ARG A 290 0.06 -12.63 -7.30
CA ARG A 290 0.88 -12.36 -6.10
C ARG A 290 1.54 -10.99 -5.96
N LEU A 291 1.32 -10.03 -6.86
CA LEU A 291 1.89 -8.69 -6.70
C LEU A 291 0.78 -7.64 -6.52
N PRO A 292 0.87 -6.75 -5.50
CA PRO A 292 0.01 -5.58 -5.42
C PRO A 292 0.18 -4.73 -6.68
N VAL A 293 -0.92 -4.34 -7.30
CA VAL A 293 -0.92 -3.51 -8.50
C VAL A 293 -0.28 -2.14 -8.25
N ALA A 294 -0.25 -1.68 -6.99
CA ALA A 294 0.43 -0.46 -6.57
C ALA A 294 1.94 -0.44 -6.90
N ASP A 295 2.62 -1.60 -6.87
CA ASP A 295 4.06 -1.69 -7.17
C ASP A 295 4.33 -1.67 -8.68
N LEU A 296 3.31 -1.80 -9.54
CA LEU A 296 3.48 -1.81 -11.00
C LEU A 296 3.44 -0.39 -11.60
N TYR A 297 2.86 0.58 -10.90
CA TYR A 297 2.60 1.91 -11.46
C TYR A 297 3.70 2.95 -11.21
N THR A 298 4.71 2.64 -10.40
CA THR A 298 5.88 3.51 -10.17
C THR A 298 7.11 3.08 -10.97
N TRP A 299 7.03 1.97 -11.72
CA TRP A 299 8.15 1.39 -12.45
C TRP A 299 7.96 1.55 -13.96
N ASP A 300 8.80 2.37 -14.58
CA ASP A 300 8.90 2.43 -16.04
C ASP A 300 9.76 1.25 -16.54
N TRP A 301 9.11 0.23 -17.08
CA TRP A 301 9.75 -1.00 -17.59
C TRP A 301 10.38 -0.83 -18.98
N THR A 302 10.37 0.37 -19.56
CA THR A 302 10.81 0.58 -20.94
C THR A 302 12.33 0.64 -21.13
N ASN A 303 13.13 0.69 -20.06
CA ASN A 303 14.58 0.91 -20.17
C ASN A 303 15.50 -0.23 -19.67
N GLN A 304 15.01 -1.47 -19.61
CA GLN A 304 15.87 -2.65 -19.42
C GLN A 304 15.89 -3.54 -20.66
N ARG A 305 16.57 -3.09 -21.71
CA ARG A 305 17.24 -4.01 -22.65
C ARG A 305 18.70 -3.57 -22.78
N PRO A 306 19.66 -4.37 -22.33
CA PRO A 306 20.99 -4.30 -22.91
C PRO A 306 20.88 -4.84 -24.34
N ASP A 307 21.25 -4.02 -25.32
CA ASP A 307 21.56 -4.51 -26.66
C ASP A 307 22.70 -5.52 -26.54
N HIS A 308 22.37 -6.82 -26.64
CA HIS A 308 23.37 -7.85 -26.89
C HIS A 308 23.64 -7.90 -28.40
N PRO A 309 24.86 -7.56 -28.87
CA PRO A 309 25.22 -7.82 -30.24
C PRO A 309 25.35 -9.33 -30.43
N GLY A 310 24.78 -9.83 -31.53
CA GLY A 310 24.67 -11.24 -31.84
C GLY A 310 25.99 -12.00 -31.84
N ARG A 311 25.89 -13.30 -31.57
CA ARG A 311 26.81 -14.28 -32.11
C ARG A 311 26.02 -15.45 -32.67
N SER A 312 26.18 -15.63 -33.98
CA SER A 312 26.06 -16.89 -34.70
C SER A 312 26.89 -17.96 -34.00
N TRP A 313 26.28 -19.12 -33.72
CA TRP A 313 26.57 -20.45 -34.26
C TRP A 313 25.62 -21.44 -33.57
#